data_AF-A4EVL4-F1
#
_entry.id   AF-A4EVL4-F1
#
_cell.length_a   1.000
_cell.length_b   1.000
_cell.length_c   1.000
_cell.angle_alpha   90.00
_cell.angle_beta   90.00
_cell.angle_gamma   90.00
#
_symmetry.space_group_name_H-M   'P 1'
#
loop_
_entity.id
_entity.type
_entity.pdbx_description
1 polymer ?
#
loop_
_entity_poly.entity_id
_entity_poly.type
_entity_poly.pdbx_seq_one_letter_code
_entity_poly.pdbx_strand_id
1 'polypeptide(L)'
;MWGSEDLAKKFGGKYSPSGSNAPLEGSKGTPSPSQVQPLRNSSVDPIGLRSNLMFLPGALMLLFSLTSGASGLALGLGAAALWTGAAYLLREGLRAKAAFDARRVARKPALPRKILAAVLTGAGAGLAAWKAEPGLAIAAIYGLAAMGLHLAAFGLDPLQDKGTEGVDDYQQARVARAVEEAEFSLDAMTDAVLRARDRDVELRVEQFQAVARDLFRTVEEDPRDLTAARKYLTVYLQGAKDATVKFADIYSRSQDATARADYLALLQDLEENFAARTRKMLLEDRSDLTIEIDVLRDRLQREGVQMDRS
;
A
#
# COMPACT_ATOMS: atom_id res chain seq x y z
N MET A 1 41.30 44.84 48.25
CA MET A 1 41.23 43.46 48.81
C MET A 1 39.80 42.98 48.63
N TRP A 2 39.61 42.06 47.69
CA TRP A 2 38.45 41.17 47.50
C TRP A 2 37.15 41.78 46.93
N GLY A 3 36.64 41.10 45.91
CA GLY A 3 35.43 41.42 45.15
C GLY A 3 35.43 40.63 43.84
N SER A 4 35.51 39.30 43.95
CA SER A 4 35.50 38.34 42.85
C SER A 4 34.14 38.34 42.15
N GLU A 5 34.09 38.80 40.91
CA GLU A 5 32.97 38.53 40.00
C GLU A 5 33.11 37.08 39.49
N ASP A 6 32.24 36.21 40.00
CA ASP A 6 32.13 34.83 39.55
C ASP A 6 31.70 34.75 38.08
N LEU A 7 32.65 34.39 37.22
CA LEU A 7 32.43 33.93 35.86
C LEU A 7 31.66 32.60 35.88
N ALA A 8 30.32 32.68 35.91
CA ALA A 8 29.46 31.54 35.63
C ALA A 8 29.57 31.14 34.14
N LYS A 9 30.58 30.33 33.80
CA LYS A 9 30.64 29.61 32.51
C LYS A 9 29.47 28.62 32.42
N LYS A 10 28.42 29.00 31.70
CA LYS A 10 27.36 28.06 31.29
C LYS A 10 27.92 27.12 30.22
N PHE A 11 28.06 25.84 30.56
CA PHE A 11 28.29 24.77 29.60
C PHE A 11 27.01 24.56 28.76
N GLY A 12 27.01 25.07 27.54
CA GLY A 12 26.00 24.74 26.52
C GLY A 12 26.41 23.48 25.76
N GLY A 13 25.81 22.34 26.10
CA GLY A 13 25.92 21.12 25.31
C GLY A 13 25.28 21.29 23.93
N LYS A 14 25.70 20.47 22.96
CA LYS A 14 25.33 20.53 21.52
C LYS A 14 23.82 20.37 21.19
N TYR A 15 22.93 20.40 22.18
CA TYR A 15 21.49 20.21 22.00
C TYR A 15 20.61 21.04 22.96
N SER A 16 20.96 22.30 23.24
CA SER A 16 20.05 23.22 23.96
C SER A 16 19.45 24.26 23.02
N PRO A 17 18.13 24.26 22.80
CA PRO A 17 17.44 25.35 22.13
C PRO A 17 17.11 26.42 23.18
N SER A 18 17.76 27.57 23.13
CA SER A 18 17.25 28.76 23.82
C SER A 18 17.46 29.98 22.95
N GLY A 19 16.36 30.71 22.83
CA GLY A 19 16.13 31.79 21.88
C GLY A 19 17.13 32.93 21.97
N SER A 20 17.50 33.41 20.79
CA SER A 20 18.11 34.71 20.56
C SER A 20 17.06 35.57 19.85
N ASN A 21 16.43 36.48 20.60
CA ASN A 21 15.73 37.64 20.03
C ASN A 21 16.57 38.88 20.36
N ALA A 22 17.15 39.49 19.33
CA ALA A 22 17.46 40.91 19.32
C ALA A 22 16.81 41.51 18.06
N PRO A 23 16.22 42.72 18.14
CA PRO A 23 15.26 43.18 17.16
C PRO A 23 15.93 43.96 16.03
N LEU A 24 15.60 43.64 14.79
CA LEU A 24 15.80 44.54 13.65
C LEU A 24 14.51 44.62 12.84
N GLU A 25 14.17 45.87 12.55
CA GLU A 25 12.94 46.39 11.98
C GLU A 25 12.58 45.82 10.60
N GLY A 26 11.27 45.72 10.37
CA GLY A 26 10.69 45.98 9.05
C GLY A 26 10.24 44.76 8.24
N SER A 27 8.99 44.33 8.45
CA SER A 27 8.00 43.94 7.42
C SER A 27 7.00 42.92 7.97
N LYS A 28 5.70 43.18 7.74
CA LYS A 28 4.56 42.46 8.30
C LYS A 28 4.50 41.00 7.83
N GLY A 29 4.58 40.06 8.77
CA GLY A 29 4.27 38.65 8.57
C GLY A 29 3.64 38.06 9.84
N THR A 30 2.48 37.46 9.70
CA THR A 30 1.65 36.78 10.71
C THR A 30 2.46 35.72 11.49
N PRO A 31 2.25 35.53 12.80
CA PRO A 31 3.00 34.53 13.57
C PRO A 31 2.70 33.11 13.10
N SER A 32 3.73 32.41 12.60
CA SER A 32 3.68 30.97 12.29
C SER A 32 3.43 30.17 13.58
N PRO A 33 2.35 29.37 13.68
CA PRO A 33 2.19 28.47 14.79
C PRO A 33 3.28 27.40 14.71
N SER A 34 4.00 27.24 15.81
CA SER A 34 4.90 26.13 16.10
C SER A 34 4.36 24.83 15.50
N GLN A 35 5.09 24.26 14.55
CA GLN A 35 4.84 22.92 14.02
C GLN A 35 5.03 21.92 15.17
N VAL A 36 3.94 21.67 15.90
CA VAL A 36 3.79 20.44 16.67
C VAL A 36 3.85 19.34 15.61
N GLN A 37 4.99 18.65 15.51
CA GLN A 37 5.05 17.43 14.73
C GLN A 37 3.90 16.54 15.23
N PRO A 38 2.89 16.23 14.40
CA PRO A 38 1.89 15.27 14.82
C PRO A 38 2.67 13.98 15.10
N LEU A 39 2.53 13.47 16.31
CA LEU A 39 3.14 12.23 16.76
C LEU A 39 2.87 11.18 15.67
N ARG A 40 3.90 10.91 14.88
CA ARG A 40 3.81 10.14 13.65
C ARG A 40 3.48 8.70 14.05
N ASN A 41 2.25 8.29 13.79
CA ASN A 41 1.78 6.90 13.83
C ASN A 41 2.06 6.12 15.13
N SER A 42 1.42 6.50 16.24
CA SER A 42 1.16 5.51 17.30
C SER A 42 0.04 4.58 16.84
N SER A 43 0.35 3.59 16.00
CA SER A 43 -0.56 2.47 15.76
C SER A 43 -0.68 1.70 17.06
N VAL A 44 -1.89 1.61 17.62
CA VAL A 44 -2.18 0.77 18.79
C VAL A 44 -1.73 -0.66 18.46
N ASP A 45 -0.87 -1.26 19.29
CA ASP A 45 -0.46 -2.66 19.09
C ASP A 45 -1.74 -3.52 19.11
N PRO A 46 -2.07 -4.24 18.03
CA PRO A 46 -3.24 -5.10 17.98
C PRO A 46 -3.20 -6.23 19.03
N ILE A 47 -2.03 -6.47 19.64
CA ILE A 47 -1.86 -7.36 20.79
C ILE A 47 -2.25 -6.60 22.06
N GLY A 48 -3.55 -6.57 22.33
CA GLY A 48 -4.08 -6.10 23.61
C GLY A 48 -4.05 -7.16 24.72
N LEU A 49 -4.38 -6.74 25.95
CA LEU A 49 -4.51 -7.57 27.16
C LEU A 49 -5.31 -8.86 26.93
N ARG A 50 -6.36 -8.81 26.10
CA ARG A 50 -7.23 -9.94 25.77
C ARG A 50 -6.49 -11.11 25.09
N SER A 51 -5.47 -10.81 24.28
CA SER A 51 -4.67 -11.84 23.60
C SER A 51 -3.63 -12.48 24.52
N ASN A 52 -3.05 -11.69 25.44
CA ASN A 52 -2.14 -12.23 26.47
C ASN A 52 -2.88 -13.11 27.49
N LEU A 53 -4.16 -12.83 27.77
CA LEU A 53 -4.96 -13.64 28.69
C LEU A 53 -5.17 -15.09 28.19
N MET A 54 -5.02 -15.35 26.88
CA MET A 54 -5.15 -16.69 26.31
C MET A 54 -4.00 -17.64 26.67
N PHE A 55 -2.90 -17.15 27.26
CA PHE A 55 -1.86 -18.02 27.82
C PHE A 55 -2.20 -18.58 29.20
N LEU A 56 -3.16 -17.98 29.93
CA LEU A 56 -3.52 -18.44 31.28
C LEU A 56 -4.00 -19.90 31.31
N PRO A 57 -4.94 -20.34 30.42
CA PRO A 57 -5.40 -21.72 30.43
C PRO A 57 -4.26 -22.73 30.23
N GLY A 58 -3.31 -22.44 29.33
CA GLY A 58 -2.13 -23.28 29.12
C GLY A 58 -1.23 -23.35 30.36
N ALA A 59 -0.97 -22.21 31.00
CA ALA A 59 -0.16 -22.15 32.22
C ALA A 59 -0.80 -22.89 33.40
N LEU A 60 -2.11 -22.74 33.60
CA LEU A 60 -2.87 -23.45 34.63
C LEU A 60 -2.88 -24.96 34.36
N MET A 61 -3.07 -25.37 33.10
CA MET A 61 -3.03 -26.77 32.73
C MET A 61 -1.66 -27.39 33.00
N LEU A 62 -0.55 -26.70 32.68
CA LEU A 62 0.78 -27.16 33.06
C LEU A 62 0.86 -27.35 34.57
N LEU A 63 0.55 -26.32 35.35
CA LEU A 63 0.70 -26.32 36.81
C LEU A 63 -0.09 -27.45 37.48
N PHE A 64 -1.36 -27.64 37.11
CA PHE A 64 -2.20 -28.72 37.64
C PHE A 64 -1.85 -30.10 37.09
N SER A 65 -1.03 -30.17 36.03
CA SER A 65 -0.58 -31.45 35.47
C SER A 65 0.57 -32.09 36.25
N LEU A 66 1.44 -31.27 36.87
CA LEU A 66 2.65 -31.75 37.55
C LEU A 66 2.36 -32.76 38.68
N THR A 67 1.20 -32.67 39.32
CA THR A 67 0.81 -33.51 40.47
C THR A 67 -0.11 -34.68 40.10
N SER A 68 -0.38 -34.91 38.81
CA SER A 68 -1.47 -35.79 38.35
C SER A 68 -1.06 -37.17 37.82
N GLY A 69 0.15 -37.64 38.18
CA GLY A 69 0.69 -38.93 37.71
C GLY A 69 1.08 -38.92 36.23
N ALA A 70 1.62 -40.02 35.70
CA ALA A 70 2.22 -40.04 34.35
C ALA A 70 1.21 -39.78 33.21
N SER A 71 0.02 -40.41 33.27
CA SER A 71 -1.04 -40.22 32.28
C SER A 71 -1.67 -38.83 32.36
N GLY A 72 -1.93 -38.34 33.58
CA GLY A 72 -2.41 -36.98 33.81
C GLY A 72 -1.40 -35.92 33.36
N LEU A 73 -0.10 -36.18 33.57
CA LEU A 73 0.99 -35.35 33.12
C LEU A 73 1.01 -35.23 31.59
N ALA A 74 1.00 -36.36 30.89
CA ALA A 74 1.01 -36.41 29.42
C ALA A 74 -0.18 -35.67 28.81
N LEU A 75 -1.39 -35.89 29.32
CA LEU A 75 -2.59 -35.19 28.86
C LEU A 75 -2.53 -33.69 29.15
N GLY A 76 -2.11 -33.28 30.35
CA GLY A 76 -2.02 -31.85 30.65
C GLY A 76 -0.91 -31.13 29.88
N LEU A 77 0.20 -31.79 29.57
CA LEU A 77 1.23 -31.26 28.67
C LEU A 77 0.69 -31.10 27.24
N GLY A 78 -0.04 -32.09 26.73
CA GLY A 78 -0.70 -32.01 25.43
C GLY A 78 -1.71 -30.87 25.35
N ALA A 79 -2.59 -30.75 26.36
CA ALA A 79 -3.54 -29.64 26.46
C ALA A 79 -2.81 -28.29 26.50
N ALA A 80 -1.79 -28.16 27.34
CA ALA A 80 -1.01 -26.94 27.46
C ALA A 80 -0.31 -26.54 26.16
N ALA A 81 0.25 -27.50 25.42
CA ALA A 81 0.85 -27.25 24.11
C ALA A 81 -0.19 -26.73 23.11
N LEU A 82 -1.38 -27.33 23.08
CA LEU A 82 -2.49 -26.88 22.22
C LEU A 82 -2.94 -25.45 22.58
N TRP A 83 -3.14 -25.14 23.86
CA TRP A 83 -3.52 -23.81 24.33
C TRP A 83 -2.46 -22.75 24.04
N THR A 84 -1.19 -23.08 24.26
CA THR A 84 -0.07 -22.16 24.01
C THR A 84 0.10 -21.91 22.50
N GLY A 85 0.00 -22.97 21.68
CA GLY A 85 0.02 -22.87 20.23
C GLY A 85 -1.16 -22.04 19.69
N ALA A 86 -2.36 -22.23 20.24
CA ALA A 86 -3.53 -21.41 19.91
C ALA A 86 -3.30 -19.93 20.21
N ALA A 87 -2.77 -19.61 21.40
CA ALA A 87 -2.48 -18.23 21.80
C ALA A 87 -1.42 -17.56 20.91
N TYR A 88 -0.39 -18.31 20.50
CA TYR A 88 0.62 -17.82 19.57
C TYR A 88 0.03 -17.51 18.18
N LEU A 89 -0.71 -18.46 17.60
CA LEU A 89 -1.40 -18.29 16.31
C LEU A 89 -2.41 -17.14 16.32
N LEU A 90 -3.12 -16.95 17.44
CA LEU A 90 -4.06 -15.85 17.62
C LEU A 90 -3.35 -14.49 17.57
N ARG A 91 -2.19 -14.34 18.23
CA ARG A 91 -1.41 -13.09 18.17
C ARG A 91 -0.94 -12.77 16.76
N GLU A 92 -0.43 -13.77 16.04
CA GLU A 92 -0.05 -13.60 14.64
C GLU A 92 -1.25 -13.29 13.74
N GLY A 93 -2.41 -13.91 13.98
CA GLY A 93 -3.65 -13.65 13.26
C GLY A 93 -4.18 -12.23 13.50
N LEU A 94 -4.10 -11.72 14.73
CA LEU A 94 -4.47 -10.34 15.06
C LEU A 94 -3.53 -9.32 14.40
N ARG A 95 -2.21 -9.58 14.39
CA ARG A 95 -1.23 -8.75 13.67
C ARG A 95 -1.49 -8.75 12.16
N ALA A 96 -1.73 -9.94 11.58
CA ALA A 96 -2.01 -10.08 10.16
C ALA A 96 -3.29 -9.35 9.75
N LYS A 97 -4.36 -9.47 10.57
CA LYS A 97 -5.62 -8.75 10.34
C LYS A 97 -5.44 -7.23 10.46
N ALA A 98 -4.73 -6.75 11.47
CA ALA A 98 -4.47 -5.31 11.61
C ALA A 98 -3.67 -4.75 10.40
N ALA A 99 -2.69 -5.51 9.90
CA ALA A 99 -1.94 -5.15 8.70
C ALA A 99 -2.78 -5.24 7.41
N PHE A 100 -3.80 -6.09 7.38
CA PHE A 100 -4.78 -6.18 6.29
C PHE A 100 -5.76 -4.99 6.34
N ASP A 101 -6.30 -4.67 7.52
CA ASP A 101 -7.27 -3.60 7.73
C ASP A 101 -6.67 -2.20 7.50
N ALA A 102 -5.40 -2.01 7.85
CA ALA A 102 -4.66 -0.74 7.64
C ALA A 102 -4.46 -0.40 6.16
N ARG A 103 -4.58 -1.37 5.25
CA ARG A 103 -4.43 -1.17 3.81
C ARG A 103 -5.80 -1.00 3.14
N ARG A 104 -5.89 -0.10 2.15
CA ARG A 104 -7.07 0.04 1.29
C ARG A 104 -7.21 -1.13 0.31
N VAL A 105 -6.08 -1.64 -0.18
CA VAL A 105 -5.99 -2.81 -1.06
C VAL A 105 -5.06 -3.83 -0.41
N ALA A 106 -5.55 -5.05 -0.16
CA ALA A 106 -4.75 -6.12 0.44
C ALA A 106 -5.28 -7.51 0.06
N ARG A 107 -4.36 -8.43 -0.21
CA ARG A 107 -4.68 -9.85 -0.37
C ARG A 107 -4.89 -10.53 0.97
N LYS A 108 -5.79 -11.50 1.01
CA LYS A 108 -6.09 -12.32 2.18
C LYS A 108 -4.83 -13.04 2.68
N PRO A 109 -4.66 -13.21 3.99
CA PRO A 109 -3.56 -14.00 4.55
C PRO A 109 -3.57 -15.44 4.01
N ALA A 110 -2.39 -16.00 3.71
CA ALA A 110 -2.27 -17.35 3.13
C ALA A 110 -2.81 -18.47 4.03
N LEU A 111 -2.88 -18.23 5.34
CA LEU A 111 -3.43 -19.17 6.33
C LEU A 111 -4.42 -18.43 7.25
N PRO A 112 -5.62 -18.98 7.51
CA PRO A 112 -6.58 -18.42 8.46
C PRO A 112 -6.17 -18.75 9.90
N ARG A 113 -5.16 -18.01 10.40
CA ARG A 113 -4.50 -18.26 11.69
C ARG A 113 -5.43 -18.21 12.90
N LYS A 114 -6.48 -17.37 12.92
CA LYS A 114 -7.49 -17.34 14.00
C LYS A 114 -8.43 -18.53 13.95
N ILE A 115 -8.77 -19.02 12.76
CA ILE A 115 -9.57 -20.26 12.64
C ILE A 115 -8.76 -21.45 13.15
N LEU A 116 -7.47 -21.53 12.76
CA LEU A 116 -6.56 -22.55 13.29
C LEU A 116 -6.37 -22.43 14.80
N ALA A 117 -6.26 -21.20 15.34
CA ALA A 117 -6.21 -20.96 16.78
C ALA A 117 -7.49 -21.44 17.48
N ALA A 118 -8.67 -21.18 16.93
CA ALA A 118 -9.94 -21.65 17.47
C ALA A 118 -10.03 -23.19 17.49
N VAL A 119 -9.53 -23.86 16.44
CA VAL A 119 -9.46 -25.33 16.38
C VAL A 119 -8.54 -25.88 17.47
N LEU A 120 -7.36 -25.28 17.66
CA LEU A 120 -6.44 -25.67 18.72
C LEU A 120 -7.00 -25.40 20.12
N THR A 121 -7.70 -24.28 20.31
CA THR A 121 -8.44 -23.99 21.55
C THR A 121 -9.51 -25.04 21.84
N GLY A 122 -10.30 -25.43 20.83
CA GLY A 122 -11.29 -26.49 20.97
C GLY A 122 -10.67 -27.84 21.29
N ALA A 123 -9.59 -28.22 20.60
CA ALA A 123 -8.86 -29.46 20.88
C ALA A 123 -8.26 -29.46 22.30
N GLY A 124 -7.65 -28.34 22.72
CA GLY A 124 -7.09 -28.19 24.07
C GLY A 124 -8.16 -28.24 25.16
N ALA A 125 -9.33 -27.63 24.93
CA ALA A 125 -10.46 -27.69 25.86
C ALA A 125 -11.07 -29.10 25.94
N GLY A 126 -11.26 -29.77 24.81
CA GLY A 126 -11.76 -31.15 24.77
C GLY A 126 -10.81 -32.13 25.47
N LEU A 127 -9.50 -31.96 25.28
CA LEU A 127 -8.49 -32.79 25.93
C LEU A 127 -8.41 -32.53 27.45
N ALA A 128 -8.57 -31.28 27.88
CA ALA A 128 -8.67 -30.93 29.30
C ALA A 128 -9.95 -31.51 29.94
N ALA A 129 -11.09 -31.45 29.24
CA ALA A 129 -12.35 -32.03 29.69
C ALA A 129 -12.26 -33.56 29.80
N TRP A 130 -11.65 -34.22 28.81
CA TRP A 130 -11.39 -35.66 28.84
C TRP A 130 -10.51 -36.08 30.02
N LYS A 131 -9.50 -35.27 30.36
CA LYS A 131 -8.64 -35.51 31.51
C LYS A 131 -9.42 -35.44 32.83
N ALA A 132 -10.38 -34.54 32.95
CA ALA A 132 -11.21 -34.39 34.14
C ALA A 132 -12.27 -35.49 34.24
N GLU A 133 -12.96 -35.77 33.14
CA GLU A 133 -13.99 -36.80 33.03
C GLU A 133 -13.94 -37.46 31.65
N PRO A 134 -13.45 -38.72 31.55
CA PRO A 134 -13.31 -39.40 30.27
C PRO A 134 -14.68 -39.63 29.61
N GLY A 135 -14.88 -39.05 28.42
CA GLY A 135 -16.11 -39.21 27.65
C GLY A 135 -16.09 -38.41 26.35
N LEU A 136 -16.42 -39.06 25.23
CA LEU A 136 -16.36 -38.43 23.90
C LEU A 136 -17.38 -37.30 23.78
N ALA A 137 -18.58 -37.48 24.33
CA ALA A 137 -19.62 -36.45 24.34
C ALA A 137 -19.19 -35.21 25.15
N ILE A 138 -18.59 -35.43 26.33
CA ILE A 138 -18.10 -34.35 27.21
C ILE A 138 -16.99 -33.58 26.51
N ALA A 139 -15.97 -34.28 25.98
CA ALA A 139 -14.88 -33.66 25.25
C ALA A 139 -15.36 -32.88 24.01
N ALA A 140 -16.33 -33.40 23.27
CA ALA A 140 -16.91 -32.73 22.11
C ALA A 140 -17.67 -31.46 22.50
N ILE A 141 -18.51 -31.51 23.54
CA ILE A 141 -19.27 -30.35 24.00
C ILE A 141 -18.34 -29.21 24.45
N TYR A 142 -17.38 -29.51 25.32
CA TYR A 142 -16.43 -28.50 25.80
C TYR A 142 -15.51 -27.99 24.69
N GLY A 143 -15.06 -28.87 23.78
CA GLY A 143 -14.23 -28.48 22.64
C GLY A 143 -14.96 -27.58 21.65
N LEU A 144 -16.19 -27.92 21.27
CA LEU A 144 -17.00 -27.12 20.35
C LEU A 144 -17.44 -25.80 20.99
N ALA A 145 -17.82 -25.81 22.28
CA ALA A 145 -18.16 -24.58 23.00
C ALA A 145 -16.95 -23.63 23.09
N ALA A 146 -15.76 -24.15 23.41
CA ALA A 146 -14.55 -23.35 23.48
C ALA A 146 -14.13 -22.79 22.10
N MET A 147 -14.25 -23.59 21.04
CA MET A 147 -14.02 -23.14 19.66
C MET A 147 -15.00 -22.03 19.27
N GLY A 148 -16.30 -22.21 19.53
CA GLY A 148 -17.33 -21.21 19.25
C GLY A 148 -17.12 -19.91 20.01
N LEU A 149 -16.82 -19.99 21.32
CA LEU A 149 -16.49 -18.83 22.14
C LEU A 149 -15.22 -18.12 21.64
N HIS A 150 -14.20 -18.85 21.19
CA HIS A 150 -12.99 -18.27 20.63
C HIS A 150 -13.29 -17.49 19.35
N LEU A 151 -14.06 -18.07 18.42
CA LEU A 151 -14.47 -17.40 17.18
C LEU A 151 -15.33 -16.17 17.47
N ALA A 152 -16.25 -16.25 18.44
CA ALA A 152 -17.08 -15.12 18.85
C ALA A 152 -16.26 -13.99 19.49
N ALA A 153 -15.25 -14.33 20.32
CA ALA A 153 -14.43 -13.35 21.02
C ALA A 153 -13.42 -12.63 20.13
N PHE A 154 -12.84 -13.32 19.14
CA PHE A 154 -11.73 -12.80 18.31
C PHE A 154 -12.08 -12.57 16.83
N GLY A 155 -13.26 -13.02 16.42
CA GLY A 155 -13.77 -12.94 15.06
C GLY A 155 -13.05 -13.86 14.06
N LEU A 156 -13.62 -13.94 12.87
CA LEU A 156 -13.01 -14.66 11.75
C LEU A 156 -11.87 -13.86 11.11
N ASP A 157 -10.93 -14.58 10.50
CA ASP A 157 -9.93 -14.00 9.60
C ASP A 157 -10.60 -13.49 8.32
N PRO A 158 -10.04 -12.46 7.66
CA PRO A 158 -10.47 -12.07 6.32
C PRO A 158 -10.26 -13.24 5.35
N LEU A 159 -11.36 -13.77 4.81
CA LEU A 159 -11.34 -14.89 3.85
C LEU A 159 -11.39 -14.43 2.38
N GLN A 160 -11.63 -13.14 2.18
CA GLN A 160 -11.74 -12.49 0.87
C GLN A 160 -10.73 -11.34 0.78
N ASP A 161 -10.28 -11.10 -0.44
CA ASP A 161 -9.41 -9.98 -0.76
C ASP A 161 -10.18 -8.66 -0.60
N LYS A 162 -9.49 -7.60 -0.16
CA LYS A 162 -10.09 -6.28 0.06
C LYS A 162 -9.77 -5.37 -1.12
N GLY A 163 -10.81 -4.79 -1.73
CA GLY A 163 -10.69 -3.81 -2.80
C GLY A 163 -10.51 -4.41 -4.21
N THR A 164 -10.93 -5.66 -4.43
CA THR A 164 -10.71 -6.42 -5.68
C THR A 164 -12.04 -6.96 -6.25
N GLU A 165 -13.08 -6.12 -6.36
CA GLU A 165 -14.36 -6.53 -6.93
C GLU A 165 -14.50 -6.16 -8.42
N GLY A 166 -14.07 -7.10 -9.27
CA GLY A 166 -14.92 -7.66 -10.34
C GLY A 166 -14.86 -7.04 -11.74
N VAL A 167 -14.81 -5.71 -11.89
CA VAL A 167 -14.74 -5.07 -13.23
C VAL A 167 -13.43 -4.33 -13.45
N ASP A 168 -12.82 -3.84 -12.36
CA ASP A 168 -11.60 -3.04 -12.45
C ASP A 168 -10.33 -3.90 -12.57
N ASP A 169 -10.21 -5.02 -11.84
CA ASP A 169 -9.00 -5.86 -11.87
C ASP A 169 -8.63 -6.38 -13.27
N TYR A 170 -9.61 -6.76 -14.09
CA TYR A 170 -9.35 -7.21 -15.46
C TYR A 170 -8.94 -6.05 -16.37
N GLN A 171 -9.53 -4.86 -16.19
CA GLN A 171 -9.16 -3.68 -16.95
C GLN A 171 -7.79 -3.16 -16.50
N GLN A 172 -7.53 -3.07 -15.20
CA GLN A 172 -6.23 -2.74 -14.63
C GLN A 172 -5.15 -3.74 -15.06
N ALA A 173 -5.42 -5.05 -15.06
CA ALA A 173 -4.46 -6.03 -15.57
C ALA A 173 -4.18 -5.86 -17.08
N ARG A 174 -5.17 -5.42 -17.86
CA ARG A 174 -4.97 -5.09 -19.28
C ARG A 174 -4.19 -3.80 -19.48
N VAL A 175 -4.47 -2.78 -18.69
CA VAL A 175 -3.73 -1.50 -18.67
C VAL A 175 -2.28 -1.77 -18.30
N ALA A 176 -2.04 -2.45 -17.17
CA ALA A 176 -0.70 -2.77 -16.69
C ALA A 176 0.12 -3.51 -17.75
N ARG A 177 -0.46 -4.52 -18.42
CA ARG A 177 0.22 -5.22 -19.51
C ARG A 177 0.53 -4.32 -20.70
N ALA A 178 -0.41 -3.45 -21.09
CA ALA A 178 -0.22 -2.54 -22.22
C ALA A 178 0.84 -1.46 -21.91
N VAL A 179 0.88 -0.96 -20.67
CA VAL A 179 1.90 -0.01 -20.20
C VAL A 179 3.26 -0.68 -20.07
N GLU A 180 3.34 -1.91 -19.58
CA GLU A 180 4.59 -2.68 -19.51
C GLU A 180 5.19 -2.90 -20.91
N GLU A 181 4.38 -3.26 -21.90
CA GLU A 181 4.83 -3.42 -23.30
C GLU A 181 5.27 -2.07 -23.92
N ALA A 182 4.60 -0.98 -23.52
CA ALA A 182 4.94 0.38 -23.93
C ALA A 182 6.27 0.86 -23.32
N GLU A 183 6.49 0.65 -22.02
CA GLU A 183 7.76 0.95 -21.33
C GLU A 183 8.92 0.13 -21.92
N PHE A 184 8.71 -1.15 -22.23
CA PHE A 184 9.71 -1.96 -22.94
C PHE A 184 10.10 -1.34 -24.30
N SER A 185 9.14 -0.74 -25.00
CA SER A 185 9.43 -0.04 -26.26
C SER A 185 10.25 1.24 -26.03
N LEU A 186 10.00 1.98 -24.93
CA LEU A 186 10.81 3.15 -24.56
C LEU A 186 12.23 2.75 -24.18
N ASP A 187 12.41 1.69 -23.39
CA ASP A 187 13.74 1.18 -23.02
C ASP A 187 14.53 0.74 -24.26
N ALA A 188 13.88 0.04 -25.19
CA ALA A 188 14.50 -0.33 -26.46
C ALA A 188 14.89 0.88 -27.32
N MET A 189 14.16 2.00 -27.24
CA MET A 189 14.55 3.26 -27.88
C MET A 189 15.81 3.84 -27.23
N THR A 190 15.92 3.82 -25.89
CA THR A 190 17.13 4.24 -25.16
C THR A 190 18.34 3.42 -25.62
N ASP A 191 18.22 2.10 -25.63
CA ASP A 191 19.32 1.21 -26.04
C ASP A 191 19.73 1.42 -27.50
N ALA A 192 18.76 1.71 -28.38
CA ALA A 192 19.03 2.00 -29.77
C ALA A 192 19.75 3.34 -29.96
N VAL A 193 19.28 4.41 -29.30
CA VAL A 193 19.85 5.76 -29.49
C VAL A 193 21.28 5.88 -28.95
N LEU A 194 21.64 5.14 -27.89
CA LEU A 194 23.01 5.09 -27.36
C LEU A 194 24.04 4.62 -28.40
N ARG A 195 23.62 3.84 -29.40
CA ARG A 195 24.49 3.40 -30.51
C ARG A 195 24.81 4.51 -31.50
N ALA A 196 23.96 5.54 -31.58
CA ALA A 196 24.17 6.71 -32.43
C ALA A 196 25.24 7.66 -31.86
N ARG A 197 25.49 7.63 -30.54
CA ARG A 197 26.46 8.48 -29.82
C ARG A 197 26.26 9.99 -30.06
N ASP A 198 25.02 10.42 -30.20
CA ASP A 198 24.64 11.82 -30.38
C ASP A 198 23.83 12.27 -29.15
N ARG A 199 24.47 13.10 -28.33
CA ARG A 199 23.92 13.54 -27.04
C ARG A 199 22.64 14.36 -27.19
N ASP A 200 22.50 15.13 -28.27
CA ASP A 200 21.29 15.92 -28.49
C ASP A 200 20.12 14.99 -28.82
N VAL A 201 20.37 13.95 -29.61
CA VAL A 201 19.33 12.98 -29.97
C VAL A 201 18.94 12.12 -28.76
N GLU A 202 19.91 11.72 -27.93
CA GLU A 202 19.66 11.07 -26.64
C GLU A 202 18.71 11.91 -25.76
N LEU A 203 19.00 13.21 -25.59
CA LEU A 203 18.15 14.12 -24.81
C LEU A 203 16.74 14.26 -25.40
N ARG A 204 16.59 14.28 -26.73
CA ARG A 204 15.27 14.36 -27.38
C ARG A 204 14.48 13.07 -27.21
N VAL A 205 15.14 11.90 -27.21
CA VAL A 205 14.48 10.63 -26.86
C VAL A 205 14.02 10.63 -25.40
N GLU A 206 14.85 11.08 -24.46
CA GLU A 206 14.46 11.21 -23.06
C GLU A 206 13.26 12.15 -22.86
N GLN A 207 13.23 13.27 -23.59
CA GLN A 207 12.12 14.22 -23.55
C GLN A 207 10.82 13.59 -24.07
N PHE A 208 10.87 12.89 -25.21
CA PHE A 208 9.73 12.13 -25.72
C PHE A 208 9.26 11.06 -24.71
N GLN A 209 10.18 10.33 -24.09
CA GLN A 209 9.83 9.34 -23.06
C GLN A 209 9.11 9.97 -21.87
N ALA A 210 9.53 11.16 -21.43
CA ALA A 210 8.86 11.86 -20.34
C ALA A 210 7.40 12.20 -20.70
N VAL A 211 7.15 12.64 -21.94
CA VAL A 211 5.79 12.92 -22.44
C VAL A 211 4.97 11.62 -22.56
N ALA A 212 5.57 10.53 -23.04
CA ALA A 212 4.91 9.24 -23.14
C ALA A 212 4.52 8.68 -21.76
N ARG A 213 5.41 8.78 -20.77
CA ARG A 213 5.15 8.34 -19.39
C ARG A 213 4.03 9.13 -18.71
N ASP A 214 3.83 10.39 -19.09
CA ASP A 214 2.70 11.18 -18.61
C ASP A 214 1.36 10.64 -19.15
N LEU A 215 1.33 10.23 -20.42
CA LEU A 215 0.18 9.51 -20.99
C LEU A 215 -0.03 8.17 -20.28
N PHE A 216 1.03 7.41 -20.00
CA PHE A 216 0.92 6.11 -19.33
C PHE A 216 0.29 6.26 -17.95
N ARG A 217 0.78 7.21 -17.15
CA ARG A 217 0.24 7.50 -15.82
C ARG A 217 -1.24 7.87 -15.90
N THR A 218 -1.63 8.70 -16.88
CA THR A 218 -3.04 9.08 -17.05
C THR A 218 -3.92 7.85 -17.36
N VAL A 219 -3.44 6.91 -18.18
CA VAL A 219 -4.17 5.66 -18.47
C VAL A 219 -4.18 4.69 -17.27
N GLU A 220 -3.14 4.70 -16.44
CA GLU A 220 -3.11 3.93 -15.19
C GLU A 220 -4.06 4.48 -14.14
N GLU A 221 -4.25 5.80 -14.10
CA GLU A 221 -5.20 6.49 -13.21
C GLU A 221 -6.67 6.21 -13.60
N ASP A 222 -6.96 6.09 -14.90
CA ASP A 222 -8.29 5.68 -15.39
C ASP A 222 -8.22 4.56 -16.47
N PRO A 223 -8.53 3.30 -16.09
CA PRO A 223 -8.52 2.16 -17.01
C PRO A 223 -9.50 2.27 -18.19
N ARG A 224 -10.51 3.13 -18.11
CA ARG A 224 -11.50 3.34 -19.19
C ARG A 224 -10.85 3.98 -20.41
N ASP A 225 -9.82 4.80 -20.20
CA ASP A 225 -9.11 5.52 -21.25
C ASP A 225 -8.19 4.66 -22.11
N LEU A 226 -7.90 3.43 -21.67
CA LEU A 226 -7.08 2.48 -22.41
C LEU A 226 -7.56 2.31 -23.85
N THR A 227 -8.87 2.30 -24.08
CA THR A 227 -9.44 2.12 -25.43
C THR A 227 -9.01 3.23 -26.37
N ALA A 228 -8.99 4.46 -25.87
CA ALA A 228 -8.72 5.65 -26.66
C ALA A 228 -7.22 5.99 -26.71
N ALA A 229 -6.42 5.51 -25.75
CA ALA A 229 -4.95 5.58 -25.75
C ALA A 229 -4.26 4.39 -26.43
N ARG A 230 -4.96 3.27 -26.68
CA ARG A 230 -4.40 2.01 -27.22
C ARG A 230 -3.47 2.22 -28.42
N LYS A 231 -3.87 3.04 -29.39
CA LYS A 231 -3.09 3.30 -30.61
C LYS A 231 -1.72 3.93 -30.31
N TYR A 232 -1.65 4.78 -29.28
CA TYR A 232 -0.44 5.43 -28.83
C TYR A 232 0.50 4.44 -28.14
N LEU A 233 -0.05 3.64 -27.21
CA LEU A 233 0.71 2.61 -26.46
C LEU A 233 1.28 1.49 -27.34
N THR A 234 0.69 1.25 -28.51
CA THR A 234 1.05 0.13 -29.39
C THR A 234 1.66 0.61 -30.69
N VAL A 235 0.83 1.02 -31.65
CA VAL A 235 1.23 1.34 -33.02
C VAL A 235 2.25 2.47 -33.08
N TYR A 236 2.01 3.56 -32.35
CA TYR A 236 2.92 4.71 -32.40
C TYR A 236 4.24 4.48 -31.67
N LEU A 237 4.24 3.83 -30.50
CA LEU A 237 5.48 3.46 -29.82
C LEU A 237 6.28 2.41 -30.55
N GLN A 238 5.63 1.39 -31.12
CA GLN A 238 6.31 0.40 -31.94
C GLN A 238 6.93 1.05 -33.19
N GLY A 239 6.21 1.97 -33.85
CA GLY A 239 6.73 2.75 -34.97
C GLY A 239 7.90 3.67 -34.57
N ALA A 240 7.81 4.33 -33.41
CA ALA A 240 8.88 5.15 -32.86
C ALA A 240 10.14 4.32 -32.59
N LYS A 241 10.00 3.17 -31.91
CA LYS A 241 11.08 2.22 -31.66
C LYS A 241 11.77 1.77 -32.95
N ASP A 242 10.98 1.34 -33.94
CA ASP A 242 11.53 0.86 -35.21
C ASP A 242 12.22 1.98 -35.99
N ALA A 243 11.72 3.21 -35.90
CA ALA A 243 12.38 4.38 -36.46
C ALA A 243 13.69 4.72 -35.74
N THR A 244 13.73 4.66 -34.40
CA THR A 244 14.96 4.87 -33.61
C THR A 244 16.03 3.86 -33.96
N VAL A 245 15.67 2.58 -34.09
CA VAL A 245 16.62 1.52 -34.49
C VAL A 245 17.21 1.80 -35.87
N LYS A 246 16.35 2.12 -36.86
CA LYS A 246 16.81 2.46 -38.21
C LYS A 246 17.69 3.71 -38.24
N PHE A 247 17.30 4.75 -37.50
CA PHE A 247 18.08 5.97 -37.37
C PHE A 247 19.47 5.66 -36.79
N ALA A 248 19.54 4.93 -35.68
CA ALA A 248 20.81 4.58 -35.04
C ALA A 248 21.73 3.77 -35.97
N ASP A 249 21.16 2.84 -36.75
CA ASP A 249 21.91 2.03 -37.72
C ASP A 249 22.48 2.86 -38.88
N ILE A 250 21.72 3.83 -39.40
CA ILE A 250 22.17 4.73 -40.46
C ILE A 250 23.23 5.69 -39.89
N TYR A 251 22.90 6.37 -38.80
CA TYR A 251 23.73 7.44 -38.25
C TYR A 251 25.07 6.92 -37.72
N SER A 252 25.10 5.74 -37.11
CA SER A 252 26.36 5.11 -36.67
C SER A 252 27.33 4.76 -37.81
N ARG A 253 26.83 4.63 -39.05
CA ARG A 253 27.65 4.29 -40.23
C ARG A 253 28.06 5.50 -41.04
N SER A 254 27.14 6.44 -41.28
CA SER A 254 27.33 7.53 -42.23
C SER A 254 27.31 8.92 -41.60
N GLN A 255 26.89 9.07 -40.33
CA GLN A 255 26.64 10.37 -39.69
C GLN A 255 25.77 11.29 -40.55
N ASP A 256 24.75 10.72 -41.22
CA ASP A 256 23.88 11.45 -42.14
C ASP A 256 23.04 12.51 -41.41
N ALA A 257 23.29 13.78 -41.73
CA ALA A 257 22.59 14.93 -41.15
C ALA A 257 21.10 14.97 -41.53
N THR A 258 20.73 14.45 -42.69
CA THR A 258 19.32 14.41 -43.16
C THR A 258 18.54 13.41 -42.32
N ALA A 259 19.08 12.20 -42.14
CA ALA A 259 18.46 11.17 -41.31
C ALA A 259 18.28 11.65 -39.85
N ARG A 260 19.23 12.43 -39.33
CA ARG A 260 19.12 13.08 -38.02
C ARG A 260 17.99 14.10 -37.98
N ALA A 261 17.91 15.00 -38.96
CA ALA A 261 16.87 16.02 -39.00
C ALA A 261 15.46 15.39 -39.10
N ASP A 262 15.28 14.40 -39.97
CA ASP A 262 14.01 13.71 -40.16
C ASP A 262 13.58 12.95 -38.89
N TYR A 263 14.52 12.29 -38.22
CA TYR A 263 14.24 11.60 -36.96
C TYR A 263 13.85 12.57 -35.83
N LEU A 264 14.53 13.71 -35.72
CA LEU A 264 14.19 14.73 -34.73
C LEU A 264 12.82 15.37 -34.99
N ALA A 265 12.45 15.56 -36.25
CA ALA A 265 11.12 16.02 -36.63
C ALA A 265 10.04 14.98 -36.25
N LEU A 266 10.28 13.70 -36.50
CA LEU A 266 9.40 12.62 -36.08
C LEU A 266 9.19 12.61 -34.55
N LEU A 267 10.27 12.75 -33.76
CA LEU A 267 10.16 12.81 -32.30
C LEU A 267 9.33 14.02 -31.85
N GLN A 268 9.52 15.18 -32.47
CA GLN A 268 8.72 16.36 -32.17
C GLN A 268 7.24 16.14 -32.47
N ASP A 269 6.90 15.59 -33.64
CA ASP A 269 5.52 15.29 -34.01
C ASP A 269 4.89 14.30 -33.01
N LEU A 270 5.63 13.28 -32.60
CA LEU A 270 5.17 12.32 -31.59
C LEU A 270 4.96 12.98 -30.23
N GLU A 271 5.89 13.81 -29.75
CA GLU A 271 5.75 14.59 -28.52
C GLU A 271 4.46 15.41 -28.52
N GLU A 272 4.21 16.17 -29.59
CA GLU A 272 3.02 17.02 -29.72
C GLU A 272 1.72 16.19 -29.72
N ASN A 273 1.71 15.06 -30.44
CA ASN A 273 0.54 14.18 -30.53
C ASN A 273 0.24 13.47 -29.20
N PHE A 274 1.26 13.00 -28.48
CA PHE A 274 1.08 12.37 -27.17
C PHE A 274 0.61 13.40 -26.13
N ALA A 275 1.23 14.59 -26.09
CA ALA A 275 0.81 15.65 -25.19
C ALA A 275 -0.61 16.17 -25.49
N ALA A 276 -1.01 16.24 -26.76
CA ALA A 276 -2.39 16.55 -27.13
C ALA A 276 -3.38 15.48 -26.67
N ARG A 277 -3.01 14.20 -26.79
CA ARG A 277 -3.85 13.08 -26.35
C ARG A 277 -4.06 13.09 -24.83
N THR A 278 -3.00 13.28 -24.05
CA THR A 278 -3.07 13.38 -22.58
C THR A 278 -3.98 14.53 -22.15
N ARG A 279 -3.79 15.73 -22.73
CA ARG A 279 -4.64 16.89 -22.43
C ARG A 279 -6.11 16.66 -22.75
N LYS A 280 -6.40 15.94 -23.84
CA LYS A 280 -7.79 15.64 -24.23
C LYS A 280 -8.49 14.75 -23.19
N MET A 281 -7.82 13.71 -22.70
CA MET A 281 -8.35 12.82 -21.65
C MET A 281 -8.67 13.61 -20.37
N LEU A 282 -7.72 14.42 -19.90
CA LEU A 282 -7.92 15.26 -18.70
C LEU A 282 -9.05 16.30 -18.85
N LEU A 283 -9.41 16.69 -20.07
CA LEU A 283 -10.54 17.59 -20.33
C LEU A 283 -11.88 16.84 -20.32
N GLU A 284 -11.92 15.65 -20.91
CA GLU A 284 -13.10 14.77 -20.92
C GLU A 284 -13.52 14.44 -19.47
N ASP A 285 -12.56 14.14 -18.59
CA ASP A 285 -12.82 13.89 -17.16
C ASP A 285 -13.46 15.08 -16.43
N ARG A 286 -13.02 16.31 -16.76
CA ARG A 286 -13.57 17.54 -16.16
C ARG A 286 -14.97 17.82 -16.66
N SER A 287 -15.27 17.54 -17.92
CA SER A 287 -16.62 17.69 -18.46
C SER A 287 -17.59 16.70 -17.82
N ASP A 288 -17.17 15.44 -17.64
CA ASP A 288 -18.00 14.40 -17.03
C ASP A 288 -18.37 14.77 -15.58
N LEU A 289 -17.39 15.23 -14.79
CA LEU A 289 -17.64 15.70 -13.42
C LEU A 289 -18.62 16.89 -13.38
N THR A 290 -18.50 17.83 -14.33
CA THR A 290 -19.38 19.00 -14.39
C THR A 290 -20.82 18.57 -14.68
N ILE A 291 -20.99 17.65 -15.63
CA ILE A 291 -22.30 17.09 -15.96
C ILE A 291 -22.90 16.34 -14.76
N GLU A 292 -22.11 15.53 -14.07
CA GLU A 292 -22.56 14.81 -12.87
C GLU A 292 -23.02 15.77 -11.75
N ILE A 293 -22.27 16.85 -11.51
CA ILE A 293 -22.64 17.89 -10.53
C ILE A 293 -23.98 18.54 -10.91
N ASP A 294 -24.17 18.87 -12.19
CA ASP A 294 -25.40 19.50 -12.65
C ASP A 294 -26.60 18.55 -12.59
N VAL A 295 -26.42 17.27 -12.93
CA VAL A 295 -27.45 16.24 -12.76
C VAL A 295 -27.81 16.04 -11.29
N LEU A 296 -26.84 16.06 -10.37
CA LEU A 296 -27.09 15.98 -8.94
C LEU A 296 -27.86 17.20 -8.43
N ARG A 297 -27.52 18.41 -8.88
CA ARG A 297 -28.27 19.63 -8.55
C ARG A 297 -29.71 19.55 -9.02
N ASP A 298 -29.94 19.08 -10.25
CA ASP A 298 -31.29 18.91 -10.81
C ASP A 298 -32.11 17.88 -10.01
N ARG A 299 -31.49 16.77 -9.58
CA ARG A 299 -32.15 15.78 -8.71
C ARG A 299 -32.47 16.36 -7.33
N LEU A 300 -31.53 17.05 -6.70
CA LEU A 300 -31.73 17.71 -5.41
C LEU A 300 -32.85 18.77 -5.44
N GLN A 301 -32.94 19.54 -6.54
CA GLN A 301 -34.02 20.50 -6.74
C GLN A 301 -35.38 19.82 -6.91
N ARG A 302 -35.44 18.68 -7.61
CA ARG A 302 -36.68 17.89 -7.78
C ARG A 302 -37.11 17.18 -6.49
N GLU A 303 -36.17 16.80 -5.63
CA GLU A 303 -36.43 16.14 -4.35
C GLU A 303 -36.62 17.13 -3.19
N GLY A 304 -36.55 18.44 -3.44
CA GLY A 304 -36.88 19.49 -2.45
C GLY A 304 -35.87 19.64 -1.31
N VAL A 305 -34.67 19.07 -1.43
CA VAL A 305 -33.64 19.13 -0.40
C VAL A 305 -32.88 20.46 -0.52
N GLN A 306 -33.25 21.44 0.31
CA GLN A 306 -32.45 22.65 0.48
C GLN A 306 -31.19 22.29 1.27
N MET A 307 -30.02 22.47 0.65
CA MET A 307 -28.74 22.47 1.36
C MET A 307 -28.76 23.62 2.36
N ASP A 308 -29.07 23.32 3.61
CA ASP A 308 -29.09 24.30 4.70
C ASP A 308 -27.66 24.84 4.84
N ARG A 309 -27.46 26.09 4.43
CA ARG A 309 -26.18 26.76 4.44
C ARG A 309 -26.00 27.32 5.85
N SER A 310 -25.50 26.50 6.77
CA SER A 310 -24.98 26.94 8.08
C SER A 310 -23.50 27.29 7.99
#